data_AF-A0A1E7KZ84-F1
#
_entry.id   AF-A0A1E7KZ84-F1
#
_cell.length_a   1.000
_cell.length_b   1.000
_cell.length_c   1.000
_cell.angle_alpha   90.00
_cell.angle_beta   90.00
_cell.angle_gamma   90.00
#
_symmetry.space_group_name_H-M   'P 1'
#
loop_
_entity.id
_entity.type
_entity.pdbx_description
1 polymer ?
#
loop_
_entity_poly.entity_id
_entity_poly.type
_entity_poly.pdbx_seq_one_letter_code
_entity_poly.pdbx_strand_id
1 'polypeptide(L)'
;MQALRTIRDHRVVLQRRTGDESQFRYLAPRDPRRPTAPETWLTLPSWNVTPLLKSGLAERSPNRTAYDSVWRDPVRLTQRGHQALRLAQLADAEGEAGEQRAAAAESLRRLTRERDRLRREQPRTGFDERLNELEREQQYAAALHAAAVVAHESAELELARMDRPPHRDSHGAPETRVAAFGRDADAEAAVTAAGYTVTVMSRGPATPWKKCDPITVPRPRARSIVSAWTRERQAHALQDRDGRLFLALPAVQLELAPCKVAPPTEGKALRAALAAGYGFPAYDDGEGGFSWLAVPLDPNRSWTGTYEALHFRVSSGERADRPASEHPAVWGASLYDAEADYVTTLASAPEGSTLAEDCAHVARAIAQYARAVHPCRARP
;
A
#
# COMPACT_ATOMS: atom_id res chain seq x y z
N MET A 1 -13.31 -1.84 21.80
CA MET A 1 -14.00 -1.04 20.78
C MET A 1 -14.21 0.42 21.20
N GLN A 2 -14.97 0.72 22.26
CA GLN A 2 -15.23 2.12 22.67
C GLN A 2 -13.95 2.94 22.95
N ALA A 3 -12.97 2.35 23.64
CA ALA A 3 -11.69 3.00 23.91
C ALA A 3 -10.85 3.31 22.65
N LEU A 4 -10.98 2.51 21.59
CA LEU A 4 -10.30 2.74 20.31
C LEU A 4 -11.01 3.83 19.49
N ARG A 5 -12.35 3.87 19.53
CA ARG A 5 -13.12 5.00 18.97
C ARG A 5 -12.73 6.32 19.62
N THR A 6 -12.58 6.34 20.94
CA THR A 6 -12.09 7.52 21.67
C THR A 6 -10.70 7.98 21.21
N ILE A 7 -9.74 7.07 20.96
CA ILE A 7 -8.42 7.45 20.44
C ILE A 7 -8.54 7.97 19.00
N ARG A 8 -9.39 7.35 18.18
CA ARG A 8 -9.66 7.72 16.79
C ARG A 8 -10.25 9.13 16.68
N ASP A 9 -11.29 9.42 17.44
CA ASP A 9 -12.05 10.68 17.35
C ASP A 9 -11.24 11.89 17.88
N HIS A 10 -10.27 11.65 18.77
CA HIS A 10 -9.41 12.70 19.34
C HIS A 10 -8.13 12.98 18.54
N ARG A 11 -7.97 12.37 17.36
CA ARG A 11 -6.84 12.64 16.44
C ARG A 11 -6.81 14.10 15.91
N VAL A 12 -7.83 14.90 16.20
CA VAL A 12 -7.95 16.30 15.75
C VAL A 12 -7.15 17.30 16.61
N VAL A 13 -6.60 16.93 17.78
CA VAL A 13 -5.81 17.90 18.60
C VAL A 13 -4.54 17.31 19.18
N LEU A 14 -3.60 16.91 18.32
CA LEU A 14 -2.19 16.77 18.71
C LEU A 14 -1.51 18.15 18.65
N GLN A 15 -1.84 19.04 19.60
CA GLN A 15 -1.12 20.30 19.76
C GLN A 15 0.24 20.04 20.41
N ARG A 16 1.31 20.18 19.63
CA ARG A 16 2.67 20.27 20.17
C ARG A 16 2.82 21.67 20.78
N ARG A 17 2.73 21.76 22.10
CA ARG A 17 2.93 23.01 22.85
C ARG A 17 4.43 23.33 22.90
N THR A 18 4.96 24.04 21.92
CA THR A 18 6.20 24.83 22.08
C THR A 18 5.79 26.24 22.48
N GLY A 19 6.38 26.77 23.54
CA GLY A 19 6.00 28.06 24.14
C GLY A 19 6.06 29.21 23.14
N ASP A 20 5.02 30.03 23.21
CA ASP A 20 4.72 31.26 22.46
C ASP A 20 4.75 31.20 20.92
N GLU A 21 3.68 31.74 20.36
CA GLU A 21 3.31 31.86 18.94
C GLU A 21 2.82 30.59 18.23
N SER A 22 1.54 30.66 17.84
CA SER A 22 0.80 29.78 16.96
C SER A 22 1.39 29.79 15.53
N GLN A 23 2.57 29.21 15.31
CA GLN A 23 3.09 28.91 13.98
C GLN A 23 2.97 27.42 13.68
N PHE A 24 2.26 27.08 12.60
CA PHE A 24 2.35 25.78 11.95
C PHE A 24 3.76 25.63 11.36
N ARG A 25 4.70 25.07 12.12
CA ARG A 25 6.00 24.63 11.59
C ARG A 25 5.95 23.14 11.33
N TYR A 26 6.03 22.77 10.06
CA TYR A 26 6.48 21.45 9.63
C TYR A 26 7.83 21.16 10.33
N LEU A 27 7.95 19.97 10.90
CA LEU A 27 9.17 19.49 11.53
C LEU A 27 10.30 19.46 10.48
N ALA A 28 11.30 20.35 10.63
CA ALA A 28 12.60 20.17 10.00
C ALA A 28 13.30 18.89 10.53
N PRO A 29 14.19 18.24 9.76
CA PRO A 29 14.74 16.93 10.10
C PRO A 29 15.70 16.99 11.30
N ARG A 30 15.81 15.82 11.96
CA ARG A 30 16.57 15.58 13.19
C ARG A 30 18.08 15.82 13.04
N ASP A 31 18.69 16.30 14.12
CA ASP A 31 20.11 16.08 14.42
C ASP A 31 20.32 14.60 14.83
N PRO A 32 21.10 13.79 14.08
CA PRO A 32 21.33 12.38 14.39
C PRO A 32 22.11 12.13 15.69
N ARG A 33 22.58 13.17 16.40
CA ARG A 33 23.40 13.05 17.63
C ARG A 33 22.62 13.03 18.94
N ARG A 34 21.28 13.14 18.94
CA ARG A 34 20.44 13.02 20.16
C ARG A 34 19.55 11.77 20.11
N PRO A 35 19.84 10.71 20.91
CA PRO A 35 19.14 9.43 20.82
C PRO A 35 17.84 9.35 21.64
N THR A 36 17.36 10.42 22.28
CA THR A 36 16.09 10.37 23.01
C THR A 36 14.92 10.56 22.04
N ALA A 37 14.19 9.46 21.77
CA ALA A 37 12.93 9.52 21.05
C ALA A 37 11.98 10.49 21.79
N PRO A 38 11.40 11.50 21.11
CA PRO A 38 10.44 12.38 21.76
C PRO A 38 9.25 11.56 22.21
N GLU A 39 8.98 11.57 23.52
CA GLU A 39 7.80 10.96 24.09
C GLU A 39 6.56 11.70 23.57
N THR A 40 5.69 10.96 22.86
CA THR A 40 4.44 11.53 22.35
C THR A 40 3.39 11.42 23.44
N TRP A 41 3.15 12.54 24.13
CA TRP A 41 2.12 12.65 25.17
C TRP A 41 0.79 13.08 24.55
N LEU A 42 -0.28 12.35 24.87
CA LEU A 42 -1.65 12.70 24.52
C LEU A 42 -2.30 13.43 25.69
N THR A 43 -2.99 14.53 25.37
CA THR A 43 -3.80 15.25 26.36
C THR A 43 -5.26 14.92 26.12
N LEU A 44 -5.82 14.02 26.95
CA LEU A 44 -7.21 13.56 26.81
C LEU A 44 -8.08 14.05 27.98
N PRO A 45 -9.39 14.28 27.76
CA PRO A 45 -10.33 14.48 28.86
C PRO A 45 -10.28 13.30 29.85
N SER A 46 -10.34 13.57 31.15
CA SER A 46 -10.18 12.55 32.21
C SER A 46 -11.13 11.34 32.07
N TRP A 47 -12.35 11.55 31.59
CA TRP A 47 -13.34 10.49 31.34
C TRP A 47 -12.96 9.55 30.18
N ASN A 48 -12.09 9.98 29.27
CA ASN A 48 -11.55 9.17 28.18
C ASN A 48 -10.29 8.38 28.56
N VAL A 49 -9.64 8.74 29.66
CA VAL A 49 -8.35 8.15 30.08
C VAL A 49 -8.56 6.83 30.82
N THR A 50 -9.59 6.72 31.66
CA THR A 50 -9.81 5.56 32.53
C THR A 50 -9.91 4.22 31.76
N PRO A 51 -10.64 4.11 30.64
CA PRO A 51 -10.69 2.87 29.86
C PRO A 51 -9.33 2.48 29.25
N LEU A 52 -8.52 3.46 28.83
CA LEU A 52 -7.19 3.24 28.24
C LEU A 52 -6.18 2.75 29.27
N LEU A 53 -6.20 3.32 30.47
CA LEU A 53 -5.37 2.84 31.58
C LEU A 53 -5.77 1.44 32.02
N LYS A 54 -7.07 1.16 32.20
CA LYS A 54 -7.57 -0.16 32.62
C LYS A 54 -7.23 -1.27 31.62
N SER A 55 -7.13 -0.95 30.33
CA SER A 55 -6.78 -1.89 29.27
C SER A 55 -5.28 -2.03 29.02
N GLY A 56 -4.44 -1.26 29.74
CA GLY A 56 -2.99 -1.24 29.54
C GLY A 56 -2.57 -0.64 28.19
N LEU A 57 -3.43 0.12 27.53
CA LEU A 57 -3.14 0.80 26.26
C LEU A 57 -2.45 2.16 26.48
N ALA A 58 -2.56 2.72 27.68
CA ALA A 58 -1.87 3.95 28.05
C ALA A 58 -1.32 3.85 29.47
N GLU A 59 -0.32 4.67 29.76
CA GLU A 59 0.24 4.89 31.08
C GLU A 59 0.20 6.38 31.44
N ARG A 60 0.04 6.68 32.72
CA ARG A 60 0.03 8.07 33.21
C ARG A 60 1.44 8.63 33.20
N SER A 61 1.58 9.93 32.94
CA SER A 61 2.87 10.60 33.11
C SER A 61 3.35 10.52 34.56
N PRO A 62 4.60 10.09 34.80
CA PRO A 62 5.18 10.12 36.14
C PRO A 62 5.39 11.57 36.63
N ASN A 63 5.60 12.51 35.70
CA ASN A 63 5.79 13.92 36.00
C ASN A 63 4.46 14.67 35.94
N ARG A 64 3.56 14.37 36.89
CA ARG A 64 2.37 15.18 37.14
C ARG A 64 2.80 16.46 37.86
N THR A 65 3.49 17.37 37.17
CA THR A 65 3.65 18.73 37.68
C THR A 65 2.26 19.31 37.88
N ALA A 66 2.02 19.91 39.04
CA ALA A 66 0.73 20.39 39.54
C ALA A 66 0.13 21.59 38.76
N TYR A 67 0.15 21.54 37.43
CA TYR A 67 -0.50 22.52 36.56
C TYR A 67 -1.97 22.14 36.34
N ASP A 68 -2.77 22.46 37.35
CA ASP A 68 -4.00 23.28 37.32
C ASP A 68 -5.04 23.20 36.20
N SER A 69 -5.14 22.09 35.47
CA SER A 69 -6.40 21.80 34.76
C SER A 69 -6.95 20.45 35.20
N VAL A 70 -7.98 20.50 36.06
CA VAL A 70 -8.72 19.36 36.63
C VAL A 70 -9.28 18.40 35.55
N TRP A 71 -9.28 18.83 34.28
CA TRP A 71 -10.00 18.18 33.19
C TRP A 71 -9.12 17.39 32.21
N ARG A 72 -7.78 17.45 32.33
CA ARG A 72 -6.86 16.83 31.34
C ARG A 72 -5.75 16.05 32.01
N ASP A 73 -5.68 14.76 31.73
CA ASP A 73 -4.61 13.87 32.22
C ASP A 73 -3.63 13.57 31.07
N PRO A 74 -2.34 13.95 31.17
CA PRO A 74 -1.34 13.57 30.16
C PRO A 74 -1.06 12.07 30.26
N VAL A 75 -1.25 11.37 29.15
CA VAL A 75 -0.99 9.94 29.04
C VAL A 75 -0.08 9.62 27.86
N ARG A 76 0.74 8.59 28.03
CA ARG A 76 1.57 8.02 26.97
C ARG A 76 0.94 6.72 26.52
N LEU A 77 0.86 6.49 25.21
CA LEU A 77 0.44 5.17 24.72
C LEU A 77 1.55 4.16 25.00
N THR A 78 1.16 3.01 25.52
CA THR A 78 2.07 1.86 25.62
C THR A 78 2.35 1.31 24.22
N GLN A 79 3.33 0.41 24.07
CA GLN A 79 3.53 -0.31 22.80
C GLN A 79 2.23 -0.98 22.32
N ARG A 80 1.47 -1.58 23.24
CA ARG A 80 0.16 -2.17 22.97
C ARG A 80 -0.86 -1.12 22.52
N GLY A 81 -0.83 0.07 23.13
CA GLY A 81 -1.64 1.22 22.72
C GLY A 81 -1.35 1.68 21.29
N HIS A 82 -0.07 1.85 20.95
CA HIS A 82 0.35 2.19 19.59
C HIS A 82 -0.04 1.12 18.58
N GLN A 83 0.14 -0.16 18.91
CA GLN A 83 -0.27 -1.27 18.05
C GLN A 83 -1.79 -1.29 17.83
N ALA A 84 -2.58 -1.12 18.89
CA ALA A 84 -4.03 -1.13 18.80
C ALA A 84 -4.58 0.08 18.01
N LEU A 85 -3.95 1.25 18.15
CA LEU A 85 -4.25 2.42 17.33
C LEU A 85 -3.92 2.18 15.85
N ARG A 86 -2.74 1.61 15.56
CA ARG A 86 -2.34 1.30 14.18
C ARG A 86 -3.26 0.27 13.53
N LEU A 87 -3.68 -0.76 14.27
CA LEU A 87 -4.68 -1.73 13.81
C LEU A 87 -6.01 -1.05 13.44
N ALA A 88 -6.51 -0.13 14.29
CA ALA A 88 -7.73 0.60 14.00
C ALA A 88 -7.60 1.47 12.74
N GLN A 89 -6.47 2.18 12.59
CA GLN A 89 -6.18 2.99 11.41
C GLN A 89 -6.09 2.16 10.13
N LEU A 90 -5.46 0.98 10.20
CA LEU A 90 -5.36 0.07 9.07
C LEU A 90 -6.71 -0.51 8.67
N ALA A 91 -7.57 -0.85 9.64
CA ALA A 91 -8.93 -1.33 9.36
C ALA A 91 -9.79 -0.26 8.68
N ASP A 92 -9.66 1.00 9.12
CA ASP A 92 -10.33 2.13 8.47
C ASP A 92 -9.81 2.33 7.04
N ALA A 93 -8.49 2.30 6.84
CA ALA A 93 -7.87 2.43 5.52
C ALA A 93 -8.23 1.27 4.58
N GLU A 94 -8.34 0.03 5.09
CA GLU A 94 -8.80 -1.14 4.33
C GLU A 94 -10.24 -0.94 3.85
N GLY A 95 -11.12 -0.49 4.75
CA GLY A 95 -12.52 -0.20 4.46
C GLY A 95 -12.69 0.89 3.41
N GLU A 96 -12.05 2.04 3.61
CA GLU A 96 -12.07 3.18 2.68
C GLU A 96 -11.51 2.80 1.30
N ALA A 97 -10.33 2.17 1.24
CA ALA A 97 -9.75 1.70 -0.01
C ALA A 97 -10.61 0.62 -0.68
N GLY A 98 -11.28 -0.22 0.11
CA GLY A 98 -12.21 -1.25 -0.37
C GLY A 98 -13.46 -0.66 -1.03
N GLU A 99 -14.09 0.33 -0.38
CA GLU A 99 -15.22 1.09 -0.92
C GLU A 99 -14.83 1.85 -2.19
N GLN A 100 -13.68 2.54 -2.15
CA GLN A 100 -13.16 3.28 -3.29
C GLN A 100 -12.85 2.37 -4.48
N ARG A 101 -12.24 1.21 -4.24
CA ARG A 101 -11.99 0.18 -5.27
C ARG A 101 -13.31 -0.26 -5.91
N ALA A 102 -14.33 -0.56 -5.11
CA ALA A 102 -15.63 -1.00 -5.60
C ALA A 102 -16.31 0.08 -6.46
N ALA A 103 -16.33 1.33 -5.97
CA ALA A 103 -16.90 2.47 -6.67
C ALA A 103 -16.16 2.77 -7.99
N ALA A 104 -14.82 2.75 -7.98
CA ALA A 104 -14.01 2.96 -9.17
C ALA A 104 -14.21 1.85 -10.21
N ALA A 105 -14.31 0.59 -9.78
CA ALA A 105 -14.60 -0.54 -10.66
C ALA A 105 -15.98 -0.42 -11.33
N GLU A 106 -16.99 0.02 -10.57
CA GLU A 106 -18.33 0.26 -11.12
C GLU A 106 -18.34 1.41 -12.13
N SER A 107 -17.71 2.54 -11.79
CA SER A 107 -17.56 3.69 -12.69
C SER A 107 -16.87 3.30 -14.00
N LEU A 108 -15.75 2.55 -13.92
CA LEU A 108 -15.03 2.07 -15.09
C LEU A 108 -15.89 1.16 -15.97
N ARG A 109 -16.65 0.23 -15.37
CA ARG A 109 -17.59 -0.63 -16.12
C ARG A 109 -18.68 0.19 -16.81
N ARG A 110 -19.25 1.19 -16.13
CA ARG A 110 -20.28 2.07 -16.68
C ARG A 110 -19.75 2.86 -17.87
N LEU A 111 -18.62 3.55 -17.71
CA LEU A 111 -17.99 4.35 -18.76
C LEU A 111 -17.57 3.51 -19.97
N THR A 112 -17.07 2.30 -19.74
CA THR A 112 -16.73 1.37 -20.83
C THR A 112 -17.96 1.00 -21.65
N ARG A 113 -19.09 0.69 -21.00
CA ARG A 113 -20.35 0.38 -21.70
C ARG A 113 -20.89 1.58 -22.47
N GLU A 114 -20.81 2.79 -21.90
CA GLU A 114 -21.26 4.01 -22.55
C GLU A 114 -20.42 4.34 -23.78
N ARG A 115 -19.09 4.27 -23.66
CA ARG A 115 -18.16 4.43 -24.80
C ARG A 115 -18.44 3.41 -25.89
N ASP A 116 -18.60 2.14 -25.54
CA ASP A 116 -18.86 1.07 -26.51
C ASP A 116 -20.24 1.18 -27.15
N ARG A 117 -21.24 1.72 -26.42
CA ARG A 117 -22.56 2.05 -26.96
C ARG A 117 -22.44 3.17 -27.98
N LEU A 118 -21.82 4.29 -27.60
CA LEU A 118 -21.64 5.42 -28.48
C LEU A 118 -20.91 4.99 -29.75
N ARG A 119 -19.79 4.26 -29.65
CA ARG A 119 -19.02 3.80 -30.83
C ARG A 119 -19.87 3.01 -31.84
N ARG A 120 -20.97 2.38 -31.42
CA ARG A 120 -21.91 1.68 -32.31
C ARG A 120 -22.95 2.60 -32.95
N GLU A 121 -23.26 3.76 -32.37
CA GLU A 121 -24.39 4.61 -32.77
C GLU A 121 -24.15 5.46 -34.04
N GLN A 122 -23.04 5.25 -34.78
CA GLN A 122 -22.60 6.01 -35.98
C GLN A 122 -22.38 7.53 -35.75
N PRO A 123 -21.36 8.13 -36.39
CA PRO A 123 -20.95 9.50 -36.09
C PRO A 123 -21.96 10.52 -36.64
N ARG A 124 -22.64 11.22 -35.72
CA ARG A 124 -23.24 12.54 -35.98
C ARG A 124 -22.24 13.62 -35.57
N THR A 125 -22.32 14.81 -36.15
CA THR A 125 -21.52 15.98 -35.73
C THR A 125 -21.65 16.22 -34.22
N GLY A 126 -20.53 16.38 -33.51
CA GLY A 126 -20.46 16.52 -32.03
C GLY A 126 -20.16 15.22 -31.27
N PHE A 127 -20.15 14.08 -31.96
CA PHE A 127 -19.86 12.78 -31.37
C PHE A 127 -18.40 12.62 -30.92
N ASP A 128 -17.46 13.23 -31.66
CA ASP A 128 -16.02 13.14 -31.37
C ASP A 128 -15.66 13.83 -30.05
N GLU A 129 -16.27 14.97 -29.74
CA GLU A 129 -16.03 15.69 -28.48
C GLU A 129 -16.50 14.87 -27.28
N ARG A 130 -17.70 14.31 -27.34
CA ARG A 130 -18.25 13.46 -26.28
C ARG A 130 -17.46 12.16 -26.14
N LEU A 131 -17.03 11.55 -27.24
CA LEU A 131 -16.19 10.35 -27.19
C LEU A 131 -14.83 10.66 -26.53
N ASN A 132 -14.19 11.77 -26.89
CA ASN A 132 -12.94 12.23 -26.27
C ASN A 132 -13.11 12.52 -24.77
N GLU A 133 -14.23 13.10 -24.36
CA GLU A 133 -14.56 13.32 -22.94
C GLU A 133 -14.68 11.99 -22.19
N LEU A 134 -15.46 11.05 -22.72
CA LEU A 134 -15.64 9.73 -22.11
C LEU A 134 -14.33 8.93 -22.04
N GLU A 135 -13.48 9.04 -23.06
CA GLU A 135 -12.15 8.41 -23.02
C GLU A 135 -11.29 9.01 -21.90
N ARG A 136 -11.32 10.32 -21.67
CA ARG A 136 -10.62 10.95 -20.55
C ARG A 136 -11.18 10.51 -19.19
N GLU A 137 -12.50 10.45 -19.05
CA GLU A 137 -13.16 9.95 -17.83
C GLU A 137 -12.82 8.49 -17.57
N GLN A 138 -12.80 7.64 -18.61
CA GLN A 138 -12.44 6.23 -18.51
C GLN A 138 -10.98 6.05 -18.10
N GLN A 139 -10.05 6.82 -18.67
CA GLN A 139 -8.63 6.80 -18.30
C GLN A 139 -8.43 7.18 -16.82
N TYR A 140 -9.13 8.22 -16.36
CA TYR A 140 -9.10 8.63 -14.95
C TYR A 140 -9.67 7.55 -14.04
N ALA A 141 -10.83 6.96 -14.38
CA ALA A 141 -11.43 5.88 -13.61
C ALA A 141 -10.55 4.62 -13.56
N ALA A 142 -9.84 4.30 -14.64
CA ALA A 142 -8.88 3.20 -14.69
C ALA A 142 -7.66 3.48 -13.77
N ALA A 143 -7.13 4.70 -13.80
CA ALA A 143 -6.05 5.12 -12.91
C ALA A 143 -6.47 5.02 -11.43
N LEU A 144 -7.65 5.55 -11.09
CA LEU A 144 -8.21 5.51 -9.74
C LEU A 144 -8.41 4.07 -9.25
N HIS A 145 -9.02 3.22 -10.06
CA HIS A 145 -9.23 1.81 -9.73
C HIS A 145 -7.90 1.08 -9.48
N ALA A 146 -6.92 1.27 -10.36
CA ALA A 146 -5.62 0.62 -10.24
C ALA A 146 -4.89 1.02 -8.95
N ALA A 147 -4.90 2.30 -8.58
CA ALA A 147 -4.31 2.76 -7.32
C ALA A 147 -5.10 2.25 -6.09
N ALA A 148 -6.43 2.25 -6.14
CA ALA A 148 -7.27 1.76 -5.05
C ALA A 148 -7.06 0.26 -4.77
N VAL A 149 -6.83 -0.55 -5.82
CA VAL A 149 -6.44 -1.97 -5.65
C VAL A 149 -5.14 -2.09 -4.86
N VAL A 150 -4.12 -1.29 -5.20
CA VAL A 150 -2.82 -1.35 -4.51
C VAL A 150 -2.92 -0.87 -3.06
N ALA A 151 -3.66 0.21 -2.81
CA ALA A 151 -3.89 0.72 -1.45
C ALA A 151 -4.60 -0.30 -0.57
N HIS A 152 -5.65 -0.94 -1.08
CA HIS A 152 -6.39 -1.98 -0.38
C HIS A 152 -5.51 -3.21 -0.11
N GLU A 153 -4.75 -3.69 -1.10
CA GLU A 153 -3.80 -4.81 -0.91
C GLU A 153 -2.74 -4.50 0.16
N SER A 154 -2.27 -3.25 0.26
CA SER A 154 -1.36 -2.82 1.32
C SER A 154 -2.00 -2.91 2.69
N ALA A 155 -3.20 -2.36 2.85
CA ALA A 155 -3.93 -2.39 4.11
C ALA A 155 -4.21 -3.83 4.57
N GLU A 156 -4.71 -4.69 3.67
CA GLU A 156 -4.94 -6.12 3.95
C GLU A 156 -3.65 -6.84 4.39
N LEU A 157 -2.53 -6.61 3.68
CA LEU A 157 -1.26 -7.26 4.01
C LEU A 157 -0.72 -6.79 5.36
N GLU A 158 -0.89 -5.53 5.70
CA GLU A 158 -0.48 -4.97 6.99
C GLU A 158 -1.33 -5.47 8.15
N LEU A 159 -2.66 -5.54 7.99
CA LEU A 159 -3.56 -6.16 8.96
C LEU A 159 -3.19 -7.62 9.20
N ALA A 160 -3.01 -8.38 8.11
CA ALA A 160 -2.61 -9.79 8.20
C ALA A 160 -1.25 -9.99 8.90
N ARG A 161 -0.34 -9.01 8.80
CA ARG A 161 0.94 -9.03 9.53
C ARG A 161 0.75 -8.76 11.02
N MET A 162 -0.17 -7.89 11.40
CA MET A 162 -0.44 -7.55 12.79
C MET A 162 -1.23 -8.64 13.53
N ASP A 163 -2.11 -9.34 12.83
CA ASP A 163 -2.87 -10.48 13.37
C ASP A 163 -2.05 -11.76 13.47
N ARG A 164 -0.83 -11.78 12.92
CA ARG A 164 0.04 -12.95 12.96
C ARG A 164 0.40 -13.24 14.42
N PRO A 165 0.11 -14.44 14.95
CA PRO A 165 0.58 -14.82 16.27
C PRO A 165 2.12 -14.70 16.30
N PRO A 166 2.71 -14.20 17.40
CA PRO A 166 4.15 -14.04 17.49
C PRO A 166 4.81 -15.38 17.16
N HIS A 167 5.79 -15.35 16.26
CA HIS A 167 6.61 -16.52 16.00
C HIS A 167 7.19 -16.92 17.36
N ARG A 168 6.81 -18.09 17.88
CA ARG A 168 7.50 -18.61 19.05
C ARG A 168 8.91 -18.89 18.54
N ASP A 169 9.87 -18.10 19.00
CA ASP A 169 11.29 -18.37 18.78
C ASP A 169 11.58 -19.70 19.47
N SER A 170 11.40 -20.79 18.72
CA SER A 170 11.49 -22.14 19.23
C SER A 170 12.96 -22.50 19.34
N HIS A 171 13.59 -22.04 20.42
CA HIS A 171 14.86 -22.57 20.92
C HIS A 171 14.71 -23.96 21.57
N GLY A 172 13.49 -24.52 21.59
CA GLY A 172 13.25 -25.92 21.94
C GLY A 172 13.23 -26.81 20.71
N ALA A 173 13.89 -27.97 20.79
CA ALA A 173 13.97 -28.97 19.72
C ALA A 173 12.61 -29.16 19.02
N PRO A 174 12.56 -29.13 17.68
CA PRO A 174 11.31 -29.28 16.95
C PRO A 174 10.80 -30.71 17.12
N GLU A 175 9.87 -30.94 18.03
CA GLU A 175 8.88 -31.98 17.80
C GLU A 175 8.04 -31.53 16.61
N THR A 176 8.49 -31.89 15.41
CA THR A 176 7.85 -31.63 14.12
C THR A 176 6.55 -32.42 14.02
N ARG A 177 5.52 -31.97 14.75
CA ARG A 177 4.15 -32.40 14.47
C ARG A 177 3.73 -31.74 13.16
N VAL A 178 3.84 -32.50 12.09
CA VAL A 178 3.29 -32.17 10.78
C VAL A 178 1.85 -32.70 10.75
N ALA A 179 0.89 -31.82 10.52
CA ALA A 179 -0.52 -32.20 10.40
C ALA A 179 -0.90 -32.28 8.93
N ALA A 180 -1.58 -33.37 8.54
CA ALA A 180 -2.27 -33.40 7.26
C ALA A 180 -3.51 -32.49 7.33
N PHE A 181 -3.78 -31.74 6.27
CA PHE A 181 -5.00 -30.94 6.16
C PHE A 181 -5.86 -31.41 4.97
N GLY A 182 -7.17 -31.23 5.09
CA GLY A 182 -8.17 -31.75 4.17
C GLY A 182 -8.20 -31.05 2.80
N ARG A 183 -9.09 -31.52 1.93
CA ARG A 183 -9.31 -30.95 0.58
C ARG A 183 -10.16 -29.67 0.65
N ASP A 184 -9.95 -28.80 -0.32
CA ASP A 184 -10.73 -27.59 -0.59
C ASP A 184 -10.79 -26.56 0.56
N ALA A 185 -11.80 -26.62 1.44
CA ALA A 185 -12.04 -25.58 2.44
C ALA A 185 -10.92 -25.50 3.49
N ASP A 186 -10.40 -26.66 3.91
CA ASP A 186 -9.28 -26.75 4.86
C ASP A 186 -7.97 -26.22 4.23
N ALA A 187 -7.83 -26.36 2.92
CA ALA A 187 -6.64 -26.00 2.17
C ALA A 187 -6.47 -24.49 2.06
N GLU A 188 -7.56 -23.74 1.83
CA GLU A 188 -7.51 -22.28 1.82
C GLU A 188 -7.31 -21.68 3.22
N ALA A 189 -7.87 -22.34 4.24
CA ALA A 189 -7.69 -21.97 5.65
C ALA A 189 -6.24 -22.17 6.12
N ALA A 190 -5.54 -23.19 5.60
CA ALA A 190 -4.13 -23.46 5.92
C ALA A 190 -3.19 -22.31 5.49
N VAL A 191 -3.58 -21.50 4.50
CA VAL A 191 -2.79 -20.35 4.01
C VAL A 191 -3.02 -19.13 4.91
N THR A 192 -2.24 -19.03 5.98
CA THR A 192 -2.40 -18.00 7.02
C THR A 192 -1.50 -16.76 6.86
N ALA A 193 -0.29 -16.92 6.35
CA ALA A 193 0.67 -15.81 6.21
C ALA A 193 0.35 -14.83 5.08
N ALA A 194 0.81 -13.57 5.21
CA ALA A 194 0.69 -12.50 4.22
C ALA A 194 1.33 -12.85 2.86
N GLY A 195 2.31 -13.73 2.84
CA GLY A 195 2.71 -14.45 1.65
C GLY A 195 3.73 -15.53 1.92
N TYR A 196 4.19 -16.16 0.85
CA TYR A 196 4.98 -17.37 0.91
C TYR A 196 6.13 -17.32 -0.08
N THR A 197 7.28 -17.82 0.35
CA THR A 197 8.35 -18.22 -0.56
C THR A 197 8.03 -19.63 -1.03
N VAL A 198 7.75 -19.76 -2.32
CA VAL A 198 7.42 -21.00 -2.99
C VAL A 198 8.68 -21.58 -3.59
N THR A 199 9.03 -22.78 -3.16
CA THR A 199 10.10 -23.58 -3.75
C THR A 199 9.47 -24.77 -4.45
N VAL A 200 9.79 -24.94 -5.74
CA VAL A 200 9.35 -26.11 -6.51
C VAL A 200 10.50 -27.11 -6.60
N MET A 201 10.22 -28.36 -6.25
CA MET A 201 11.10 -29.48 -6.44
C MET A 201 10.44 -30.43 -7.43
N SER A 202 11.15 -30.84 -8.48
CA SER A 202 10.61 -31.76 -9.49
C SER A 202 11.57 -32.91 -9.73
N ARG A 203 11.03 -34.09 -10.09
CA ARG A 203 11.79 -35.29 -10.39
C ARG A 203 11.46 -35.76 -11.79
N GLY A 204 12.48 -35.86 -12.64
CA GLY A 204 12.39 -36.52 -13.95
C GLY A 204 12.43 -38.05 -13.81
N PRO A 205 12.09 -38.80 -14.88
CA PRO A 205 11.98 -40.27 -14.84
C PRO A 205 13.26 -40.97 -14.37
N ALA A 206 14.42 -40.38 -14.64
CA ALA A 206 15.74 -40.92 -14.30
C ALA A 206 16.68 -39.88 -13.66
N THR A 207 16.17 -38.71 -13.26
CA THR A 207 16.99 -37.62 -12.70
C THR A 207 16.77 -37.47 -11.20
N PRO A 208 17.78 -37.00 -10.44
CA PRO A 208 17.56 -36.56 -9.08
C PRO A 208 16.54 -35.41 -9.03
N TRP A 209 16.05 -35.13 -7.82
CA TRP A 209 15.21 -33.96 -7.58
C TRP A 209 15.95 -32.69 -7.98
N LYS A 210 15.33 -31.88 -8.84
CA LYS A 210 15.80 -30.54 -9.19
C LYS A 210 14.99 -29.52 -8.41
N LYS A 211 15.70 -28.65 -7.69
CA LYS A 211 15.13 -27.49 -6.98
C LYS A 211 15.16 -26.29 -7.93
N CYS A 212 14.01 -25.64 -8.11
CA CYS A 212 13.92 -24.35 -8.79
C CYS A 212 14.23 -23.20 -7.82
N ASP A 213 14.62 -22.05 -8.37
CA ASP A 213 14.82 -20.85 -7.56
C ASP A 213 13.52 -20.47 -6.83
N PRO A 214 13.61 -20.13 -5.54
CA PRO A 214 12.44 -19.77 -4.76
C PRO A 214 11.80 -18.47 -5.28
N ILE A 215 10.47 -18.45 -5.39
CA ILE A 215 9.71 -17.26 -5.78
C ILE A 215 8.84 -16.80 -4.61
N THR A 216 8.77 -15.50 -4.37
CA THR A 216 7.87 -14.94 -3.34
C THR A 216 6.52 -14.62 -3.96
N VAL A 217 5.44 -15.11 -3.36
CA VAL A 217 4.07 -14.88 -3.82
C VAL A 217 3.19 -14.31 -2.69
N PRO A 218 2.24 -13.42 -3.00
CA PRO A 218 1.29 -12.90 -2.02
C PRO A 218 0.27 -13.99 -1.62
N ARG A 219 -0.38 -13.81 -0.47
CA ARG A 219 -1.37 -14.75 0.10
C ARG A 219 -2.45 -15.21 -0.90
N PRO A 220 -3.10 -14.35 -1.71
CA PRO A 220 -4.12 -14.80 -2.67
C PRO A 220 -3.55 -15.77 -3.72
N ARG A 221 -2.31 -15.54 -4.17
CA ARG A 221 -1.62 -16.45 -5.11
C ARG A 221 -1.25 -17.76 -4.44
N ALA A 222 -0.77 -17.73 -3.19
CA ALA A 222 -0.51 -18.95 -2.42
C ALA A 222 -1.79 -19.77 -2.20
N ARG A 223 -2.94 -19.14 -1.89
CA ARG A 223 -4.25 -19.80 -1.82
C ARG A 223 -4.62 -20.47 -3.14
N SER A 224 -4.47 -19.76 -4.26
CA SER A 224 -4.73 -20.32 -5.59
C SER A 224 -3.84 -21.53 -5.90
N ILE A 225 -2.55 -21.48 -5.54
CA ILE A 225 -1.62 -22.60 -5.71
C ILE A 225 -2.05 -23.80 -4.86
N VAL A 226 -2.29 -23.59 -3.56
CA VAL A 226 -2.68 -24.65 -2.62
C VAL A 226 -4.01 -25.28 -3.05
N SER A 227 -5.03 -24.47 -3.34
CA SER A 227 -6.35 -24.92 -3.81
C SER A 227 -6.26 -25.73 -5.11
N ALA A 228 -5.46 -25.29 -6.09
CA ALA A 228 -5.26 -26.03 -7.33
C ALA A 228 -4.61 -27.40 -7.09
N TRP A 229 -3.59 -27.46 -6.23
CA TRP A 229 -2.88 -28.69 -5.92
C TRP A 229 -3.73 -29.67 -5.11
N THR A 230 -4.50 -29.22 -4.12
CA THR A 230 -5.32 -30.11 -3.29
C THR A 230 -6.50 -30.74 -4.02
N ARG A 231 -6.86 -30.22 -5.20
CA ARG A 231 -7.86 -30.84 -6.10
C ARG A 231 -7.30 -32.07 -6.82
N GLU A 232 -5.97 -32.19 -6.95
CA GLU A 232 -5.36 -33.36 -7.56
C GLU A 232 -5.51 -34.58 -6.65
N ARG A 233 -6.04 -35.69 -7.20
CA ARG A 233 -6.38 -36.88 -6.41
C ARG A 233 -5.18 -37.48 -5.66
N GLN A 234 -3.98 -37.29 -6.21
CA GLN A 234 -2.72 -37.82 -5.68
C GLN A 234 -1.94 -36.80 -4.85
N ALA A 235 -2.49 -35.61 -4.61
CA ALA A 235 -1.81 -34.60 -3.80
C ALA A 235 -1.86 -34.98 -2.31
N HIS A 236 -0.70 -34.90 -1.67
CA HIS A 236 -0.56 -34.91 -0.22
C HIS A 236 -0.27 -33.49 0.25
N ALA A 237 -1.00 -33.03 1.25
CA ALA A 237 -0.89 -31.68 1.77
C ALA A 237 -0.63 -31.73 3.28
N LEU A 238 0.46 -31.10 3.69
CA LEU A 238 0.97 -31.14 5.06
C LEU A 238 1.29 -29.72 5.53
N GLN A 239 0.99 -29.42 6.78
CA GLN A 239 1.34 -28.16 7.43
C GLN A 239 2.17 -28.42 8.69
N ASP A 240 3.27 -27.70 8.84
CA ASP A 240 4.03 -27.71 10.09
C ASP A 240 3.55 -26.63 11.08
N ARG A 241 4.11 -26.64 12.29
CA ARG A 241 3.79 -25.68 13.36
C ARG A 241 4.12 -24.22 13.02
N ASP A 242 5.04 -23.99 12.09
CA ASP A 242 5.49 -22.67 11.68
C ASP A 242 4.63 -22.11 10.52
N GLY A 243 3.64 -22.90 10.08
CA GLY A 243 2.73 -22.58 8.99
C GLY A 243 3.31 -22.86 7.60
N ARG A 244 4.44 -23.57 7.51
CA ARG A 244 4.99 -24.04 6.23
C ARG A 244 4.10 -25.12 5.67
N LEU A 245 3.81 -24.99 4.38
CA LEU A 245 2.97 -25.94 3.65
C LEU A 245 3.85 -26.78 2.74
N PHE A 246 3.64 -28.09 2.78
CA PHE A 246 4.25 -29.04 1.86
C PHE A 246 3.16 -29.70 1.03
N LEU A 247 3.23 -29.53 -0.28
CA LEU A 247 2.32 -30.13 -1.24
C LEU A 247 3.12 -31.12 -2.08
N ALA A 248 2.70 -32.38 -2.17
CA ALA A 248 3.44 -33.40 -2.90
C ALA A 248 2.54 -34.16 -3.87
N LEU A 249 2.98 -34.23 -5.12
CA LEU A 249 2.54 -35.14 -6.17
C LEU A 249 3.69 -36.13 -6.47
N PRO A 250 3.44 -37.26 -7.17
CA PRO A 250 4.46 -38.29 -7.39
C PRO A 250 5.77 -37.79 -8.03
N ALA A 251 5.71 -36.79 -8.91
CA ALA A 251 6.86 -36.25 -9.62
C ALA A 251 7.24 -34.81 -9.24
N VAL A 252 6.44 -34.13 -8.40
CA VAL A 252 6.65 -32.71 -8.07
C VAL A 252 6.25 -32.46 -6.62
N GLN A 253 7.09 -31.72 -5.91
CA GLN A 253 6.84 -31.24 -4.55
C GLN A 253 6.90 -29.71 -4.55
N LEU A 254 6.05 -29.10 -3.73
CA LEU A 254 6.01 -27.68 -3.48
C LEU A 254 6.19 -27.45 -1.99
N GLU A 255 7.12 -26.57 -1.64
CA GLU A 255 7.29 -26.06 -0.29
C GLU A 255 6.90 -24.58 -0.31
N LEU A 256 5.92 -24.21 0.52
CA LEU A 256 5.53 -22.83 0.74
C LEU A 256 5.94 -22.44 2.16
N ALA A 257 7.02 -21.67 2.28
CA ALA A 257 7.48 -21.14 3.55
C ALA A 257 6.88 -19.75 3.80
N PRO A 258 6.16 -19.51 4.92
CA PRO A 258 5.68 -18.20 5.30
C PRO A 258 6.79 -17.16 5.26
N CYS A 259 6.62 -16.12 4.46
CA CYS A 259 7.58 -15.02 4.38
C CYS A 259 6.91 -13.69 4.68
N LYS A 260 7.71 -12.69 5.05
CA LYS A 260 7.23 -11.32 5.17
C LYS A 260 7.19 -10.72 3.76
N VAL A 261 6.01 -10.71 3.13
CA VAL A 261 5.80 -9.97 1.88
C VAL A 261 5.67 -8.50 2.21
N ALA A 262 6.59 -7.66 1.72
CA ALA A 262 6.52 -6.21 1.84
C ALA A 262 5.13 -5.72 1.37
N PRO A 263 4.45 -4.84 2.13
CA PRO A 263 3.22 -4.28 1.66
C PRO A 263 3.53 -3.42 0.42
N PRO A 264 2.64 -3.38 -0.58
CA PRO A 264 2.75 -2.45 -1.69
C PRO A 264 3.04 -1.03 -1.22
N THR A 265 3.92 -0.35 -1.94
CA THR A 265 4.31 1.02 -1.60
C THR A 265 3.38 2.05 -2.24
N GLU A 266 3.38 3.28 -1.73
CA GLU A 266 2.70 4.40 -2.37
C GLU A 266 3.16 4.57 -3.83
N GLY A 267 4.47 4.46 -4.08
CA GLY A 267 5.04 4.51 -5.43
C GLY A 267 4.49 3.41 -6.35
N LYS A 268 4.18 2.22 -5.81
CA LYS A 268 3.52 1.16 -6.59
C LYS A 268 2.08 1.52 -6.95
N ALA A 269 1.36 2.24 -6.09
CA ALA A 269 0.01 2.72 -6.40
C ALA A 269 0.04 3.76 -7.53
N LEU A 270 0.98 4.72 -7.48
CA LEU A 270 1.15 5.71 -8.54
C LEU A 270 1.60 5.08 -9.87
N ARG A 271 2.51 4.10 -9.86
CA ARG A 271 2.86 3.33 -11.07
C ARG A 271 1.65 2.63 -11.68
N ALA A 272 0.82 2.01 -10.84
CA ALA A 272 -0.38 1.34 -11.30
C ALA A 272 -1.36 2.33 -11.95
N ALA A 273 -1.54 3.52 -11.36
CA ALA A 273 -2.35 4.59 -11.94
C ALA A 273 -1.81 5.10 -13.29
N LEU A 274 -0.51 5.40 -13.37
CA LEU A 274 0.17 5.86 -14.59
C LEU A 274 0.06 4.83 -15.72
N ALA A 275 0.35 3.57 -15.42
CA ALA A 275 0.32 2.49 -16.40
C ALA A 275 -1.09 2.18 -16.88
N ALA A 276 -2.06 2.02 -15.98
CA ALA A 276 -3.42 1.61 -16.33
C ALA A 276 -4.23 2.72 -17.00
N GLY A 277 -4.10 3.97 -16.53
CA GLY A 277 -4.86 5.09 -17.05
C GLY A 277 -4.27 5.69 -18.32
N TYR A 278 -2.93 5.80 -18.39
CA TYR A 278 -2.28 6.67 -19.37
C TYR A 278 -1.09 6.01 -20.09
N GLY A 279 -0.72 4.78 -19.73
CA GLY A 279 0.36 4.04 -20.39
C GLY A 279 1.76 4.56 -20.10
N PHE A 280 1.96 5.34 -19.03
CA PHE A 280 3.28 5.84 -18.65
C PHE A 280 4.02 4.81 -17.79
N PRO A 281 5.29 4.49 -18.11
CA PRO A 281 6.16 3.80 -17.19
C PRO A 281 6.60 4.75 -16.08
N ALA A 282 6.98 4.21 -14.93
CA ALA A 282 7.57 4.98 -13.85
C ALA A 282 8.55 4.09 -13.08
N TYR A 283 9.66 4.68 -12.66
CA TYR A 283 10.82 3.95 -12.15
C TYR A 283 11.17 4.41 -10.74
N ASP A 284 11.62 3.46 -9.89
CA ASP A 284 12.17 3.79 -8.57
C ASP A 284 13.45 4.61 -8.71
N ASP A 285 13.57 5.65 -7.90
CA ASP A 285 14.79 6.46 -7.78
C ASP A 285 14.89 7.09 -6.39
N GLY A 286 16.06 7.58 -6.03
CA GLY A 286 16.30 8.22 -4.75
C GLY A 286 17.74 8.63 -4.52
N GLU A 287 17.91 9.64 -3.66
CA GLU A 287 19.21 10.16 -3.25
C GLU A 287 19.13 10.64 -1.80
N GLY A 288 20.20 10.47 -1.03
CA GLY A 288 20.30 11.07 0.31
C GLY A 288 19.22 10.63 1.31
N GLY A 289 18.59 9.48 1.10
CA GLY A 289 17.49 8.97 1.94
C GLY A 289 16.09 9.42 1.52
N PHE A 290 15.98 10.21 0.46
CA PHE A 290 14.72 10.53 -0.21
C PHE A 290 14.44 9.48 -1.28
N SER A 291 13.17 9.16 -1.51
CA SER A 291 12.75 8.29 -2.61
C SER A 291 11.62 8.94 -3.41
N TRP A 292 11.71 8.84 -4.73
CA TRP A 292 10.73 9.37 -5.68
C TRP A 292 10.55 8.42 -6.85
N LEU A 293 9.59 8.72 -7.72
CA LEU A 293 9.45 8.07 -9.01
C LEU A 293 9.96 8.97 -10.12
N ALA A 294 10.77 8.43 -11.02
CA ALA A 294 11.09 9.07 -12.29
C ALA A 294 10.09 8.61 -13.37
N VAL A 295 9.44 9.56 -14.04
CA VAL A 295 8.44 9.33 -15.09
C VAL A 295 8.90 10.03 -16.36
N PRO A 296 9.28 9.31 -17.43
CA PRO A 296 9.68 9.96 -18.66
C PRO A 296 8.50 10.67 -19.32
N LEU A 297 8.76 11.81 -19.98
CA LEU A 297 7.75 12.50 -20.78
C LEU A 297 7.34 11.70 -22.03
N ASP A 298 8.27 10.91 -22.59
CA ASP A 298 7.99 9.91 -23.64
C ASP A 298 7.76 8.53 -22.99
N PRO A 299 6.54 7.96 -23.09
CA PRO A 299 6.21 6.69 -22.43
C PRO A 299 6.98 5.48 -22.98
N ASN A 300 7.66 5.60 -24.13
CA ASN A 300 8.46 4.50 -24.70
C ASN A 300 9.91 4.51 -24.24
N ARG A 301 10.32 5.53 -23.47
CA ARG A 301 11.70 5.69 -23.03
C ARG A 301 12.02 4.70 -21.90
N SER A 302 13.20 4.12 -21.94
CA SER A 302 13.70 3.23 -20.89
C SER A 302 14.06 3.99 -19.62
N TRP A 303 14.33 3.26 -18.53
CA TRP A 303 14.82 3.85 -17.30
C TRP A 303 16.11 4.66 -17.50
N THR A 304 17.13 4.09 -18.14
CA THR A 304 18.41 4.78 -18.38
C THR A 304 18.22 6.03 -19.24
N GLY A 305 17.36 5.94 -20.27
CA GLY A 305 17.06 7.08 -21.11
C GLY A 305 16.28 8.17 -20.38
N THR A 306 15.55 7.87 -19.30
CA THR A 306 14.63 8.84 -18.65
C THR A 306 15.34 10.14 -18.27
N TYR A 307 16.58 10.08 -17.80
CA TYR A 307 17.34 11.25 -17.35
C TYR A 307 18.04 12.01 -18.48
N GLU A 308 18.05 11.48 -19.70
CA GLU A 308 18.64 12.14 -20.86
C GLU A 308 17.62 13.05 -21.59
N ALA A 309 16.46 13.31 -20.97
CA ALA A 309 15.39 14.13 -21.52
C ALA A 309 14.50 14.70 -20.41
N LEU A 310 13.49 15.47 -20.83
CA LEU A 310 12.43 15.93 -19.94
C LEU A 310 11.75 14.75 -19.23
N HIS A 311 11.70 14.80 -17.91
CA HIS A 311 11.10 13.79 -17.05
C HIS A 311 10.50 14.41 -15.80
N PHE A 312 9.53 13.72 -15.20
CA PHE A 312 8.98 14.12 -13.91
C PHE A 312 9.67 13.35 -12.79
N ARG A 313 9.97 14.06 -11.70
CA ARG A 313 10.19 13.47 -10.39
C ARG A 313 8.92 13.62 -9.57
N VAL A 314 8.43 12.51 -9.05
CA VAL A 314 7.14 12.46 -8.35
C VAL A 314 7.37 11.91 -6.95
N SER A 315 6.97 12.64 -5.91
CA SER A 315 7.16 12.23 -4.51
C SER A 315 5.94 12.56 -3.64
N SER A 316 5.70 11.73 -2.61
CA SER A 316 4.81 12.02 -1.50
C SER A 316 5.68 12.44 -0.31
N GLY A 317 5.87 13.75 -0.15
CA GLY A 317 6.87 14.30 0.76
C GLY A 317 8.28 13.78 0.44
N GLU A 318 8.88 13.05 1.38
CA GLU A 318 10.27 12.59 1.27
C GLU A 318 10.43 11.16 0.71
N ARG A 319 9.35 10.36 0.65
CA ARG A 319 9.49 8.93 0.35
C ARG A 319 8.32 8.35 -0.44
N ALA A 320 8.62 7.79 -1.62
CA ALA A 320 7.74 6.96 -2.43
C ALA A 320 7.72 5.47 -2.04
N ASP A 321 8.68 5.02 -1.23
CA ASP A 321 8.88 3.62 -0.84
C ASP A 321 8.15 3.22 0.47
N ARG A 322 7.32 4.11 1.02
CA ARG A 322 6.51 3.81 2.20
C ARG A 322 5.35 2.88 1.87
N PRO A 323 4.85 2.06 2.83
CA PRO A 323 3.62 1.30 2.66
C PRO A 323 2.47 2.22 2.24
N ALA A 324 1.64 1.78 1.29
CA ALA A 324 0.55 2.60 0.77
C ALA A 324 -0.48 3.02 1.85
N SER A 325 -0.61 2.24 2.93
CA SER A 325 -1.49 2.58 4.06
C SER A 325 -0.94 3.69 4.99
N GLU A 326 0.30 4.13 4.78
CA GLU A 326 0.95 5.15 5.59
C GLU A 326 0.87 6.55 4.96
N HIS A 327 0.17 6.70 3.83
CA HIS A 327 0.11 7.92 3.01
C HIS A 327 -0.22 9.19 3.83
N PRO A 328 0.79 10.01 4.17
CA PRO A 328 0.59 11.11 5.10
C PRO A 328 0.57 12.49 4.40
N ALA A 329 0.97 12.54 3.13
CA ALA A 329 1.18 13.75 2.37
C ALA A 329 0.75 13.54 0.92
N VAL A 330 0.11 14.54 0.33
CA VAL A 330 -0.32 14.49 -1.07
C VAL A 330 0.88 14.32 -2.01
N TRP A 331 0.66 13.66 -3.14
CA TRP A 331 1.66 13.56 -4.19
C TRP A 331 1.87 14.91 -4.89
N GLY A 332 3.14 15.22 -5.16
CA GLY A 332 3.56 16.31 -6.04
C GLY A 332 4.42 15.79 -7.19
N ALA A 333 4.35 16.43 -8.35
CA ALA A 333 5.16 16.10 -9.52
C ALA A 333 5.89 17.35 -10.02
N SER A 334 7.21 17.27 -10.13
CA SER A 334 8.06 18.34 -10.64
C SER A 334 8.77 17.87 -11.91
N LEU A 335 8.80 18.73 -12.92
CA LEU A 335 9.42 18.50 -14.22
C LEU A 335 10.88 18.96 -14.18
N TYR A 336 11.76 18.13 -14.72
CA TYR A 336 13.19 18.35 -14.86
C TYR A 336 13.62 18.12 -16.31
N ASP A 337 14.67 18.79 -16.74
CA ASP A 337 15.32 18.55 -18.04
C ASP A 337 16.45 17.50 -17.97
N ALA A 338 17.23 17.39 -19.05
CA ALA A 338 18.29 16.39 -19.18
C ALA A 338 19.53 16.73 -18.32
N GLU A 339 19.68 17.99 -17.95
CA GLU A 339 20.72 18.52 -17.09
C GLU A 339 20.34 18.41 -15.60
N ALA A 340 19.15 17.85 -15.31
CA ALA A 340 18.52 17.77 -14.00
C ALA A 340 18.17 19.14 -13.39
N ASP A 341 18.04 20.17 -14.24
CA ASP A 341 17.54 21.48 -13.83
C ASP A 341 16.02 21.45 -13.70
N TYR A 342 15.52 22.13 -12.66
CA TYR A 342 14.10 22.23 -12.38
C TYR A 342 13.41 23.15 -13.41
N VAL A 343 12.34 22.66 -14.01
CA VAL A 343 11.55 23.42 -15.00
C VAL A 343 10.28 23.99 -14.39
N THR A 344 9.42 23.13 -13.83
CA THR A 344 8.12 23.54 -13.25
C THR A 344 7.56 22.46 -12.33
N THR A 345 6.58 22.80 -11.51
CA THR A 345 5.80 21.85 -10.70
C THR A 345 4.39 21.76 -11.26
N LEU A 346 3.88 20.54 -11.42
CA LEU A 346 2.49 20.29 -11.74
C LEU A 346 1.65 20.45 -10.47
N ALA A 347 0.36 20.75 -10.63
CA ALA A 347 -0.54 20.87 -9.49
C ALA A 347 -0.51 19.62 -8.62
N SER A 348 -0.25 19.81 -7.33
CA SER A 348 -0.41 18.75 -6.33
C SER A 348 -1.87 18.36 -6.22
N ALA A 349 -2.10 17.13 -5.80
CA ALA A 349 -3.44 16.67 -5.55
C ALA A 349 -4.10 17.43 -4.36
N PRO A 350 -5.45 17.52 -4.33
CA PRO A 350 -6.16 18.30 -3.31
C PRO A 350 -5.89 17.80 -1.88
N GLU A 351 -5.85 18.71 -0.92
CA GLU A 351 -5.75 18.32 0.49
C GLU A 351 -6.92 17.44 0.93
N GLY A 352 -6.61 16.40 1.72
CA GLY A 352 -7.61 15.46 2.23
C GLY A 352 -8.08 14.42 1.22
N SER A 353 -7.48 14.37 0.04
CA SER A 353 -7.75 13.29 -0.91
C SER A 353 -7.10 11.98 -0.46
N THR A 354 -7.70 10.87 -0.89
CA THR A 354 -7.19 9.53 -0.64
C THR A 354 -5.96 9.25 -1.50
N LEU A 355 -5.12 8.28 -1.12
CA LEU A 355 -3.95 7.89 -1.94
C LEU A 355 -4.33 7.59 -3.40
N ALA A 356 -5.46 6.93 -3.64
CA ALA A 356 -5.87 6.58 -4.99
C ALA A 356 -6.34 7.80 -5.79
N GLU A 357 -7.01 8.77 -5.16
CA GLU A 357 -7.35 10.05 -5.78
C GLU A 357 -6.09 10.86 -6.09
N ASP A 358 -5.15 10.94 -5.14
CA ASP A 358 -3.87 11.62 -5.33
C ASP A 358 -3.12 11.02 -6.52
N CYS A 359 -2.99 9.69 -6.57
CA CYS A 359 -2.32 8.99 -7.66
C CYS A 359 -3.01 9.23 -9.01
N ALA A 360 -4.35 9.14 -9.07
CA ALA A 360 -5.11 9.38 -10.30
C ALA A 360 -5.02 10.84 -10.77
N HIS A 361 -5.03 11.79 -9.83
CA HIS A 361 -4.87 13.21 -10.10
C HIS A 361 -3.50 13.51 -10.70
N VAL A 362 -2.43 13.06 -10.06
CA VAL A 362 -1.06 13.30 -10.54
C VAL A 362 -0.81 12.60 -11.86
N ALA A 363 -1.28 11.36 -12.04
CA ALA A 363 -1.19 10.66 -13.32
C ALA A 363 -1.91 11.42 -14.45
N ARG A 364 -3.09 12.00 -14.16
CA ARG A 364 -3.82 12.85 -15.11
C ARG A 364 -3.04 14.13 -15.45
N ALA A 365 -2.48 14.80 -14.45
CA ALA A 365 -1.72 16.03 -14.64
C ALA A 365 -0.49 15.80 -15.53
N ILE A 366 0.25 14.72 -15.29
CA ILE A 366 1.38 14.29 -16.13
C ILE A 366 0.92 14.05 -17.58
N ALA A 367 -0.15 13.28 -17.77
CA ALA A 367 -0.66 12.97 -19.10
C ALA A 367 -1.17 14.22 -19.85
N GLN A 368 -1.81 15.15 -19.16
CA GLN A 368 -2.25 16.42 -19.74
C GLN A 368 -1.07 17.29 -20.18
N TYR A 369 -0.03 17.39 -19.35
CA TYR A 369 1.19 18.10 -19.70
C TYR A 369 1.88 17.47 -20.92
N ALA A 370 2.04 16.14 -20.93
CA ALA A 370 2.65 15.43 -22.05
C ALA A 370 1.92 15.66 -23.38
N ARG A 371 0.57 15.68 -23.37
CA ARG A 371 -0.24 15.98 -24.56
C ARG A 371 -0.09 17.43 -25.03
N ALA A 372 0.05 18.38 -24.10
CA ALA A 372 0.23 19.79 -24.43
C ALA A 372 1.61 20.07 -25.07
N VAL A 373 2.66 19.38 -24.61
CA VAL A 373 4.02 19.53 -25.14
C VAL A 373 4.24 18.72 -26.43
N HIS A 374 3.51 17.62 -26.62
CA HIS A 374 3.60 16.78 -27.82
C HIS A 374 2.27 16.67 -28.60
N PRO A 375 1.70 17.80 -29.09
CA PRO A 375 0.40 17.77 -29.77
C PRO A 375 0.42 17.02 -31.11
N CYS A 376 1.60 16.70 -31.68
CA CYS A 376 1.75 16.25 -33.07
C CYS A 376 2.21 14.80 -33.29
N ARG A 377 2.34 13.94 -32.27
CA ARG A 377 2.75 12.52 -32.48
C ARG A 377 1.62 11.49 -32.48
N ALA A 378 0.36 11.90 -32.25
CA ALA A 378 -0.78 10.99 -32.21
C ALA A 378 -1.59 11.01 -33.52
N ARG A 379 -1.04 10.44 -34.59
CA ARG A 379 -1.83 9.78 -35.64
C ARG A 379 -1.00 8.58 -36.15
N PRO A 380 -1.43 7.33 -35.91
CA PRO A 380 -1.02 6.22 -36.77
C PRO A 380 -1.55 6.41 -38.19
#